data_AF-A0A3B9C2I5-F1
#
_entry.id   AF-A0A3B9C2I5-F1
#
_cell.length_a   1.000
_cell.length_b   1.000
_cell.length_c   1.000
_cell.angle_alpha   90.00
_cell.angle_beta   90.00
_cell.angle_gamma   90.00
#
_symmetry.space_group_name_H-M   'P 1'
#
loop_
_entity.id
_entity.type
_entity.pdbx_description
1 polymer ?
#
loop_
_entity_poly.entity_id
_entity_poly.type
_entity_poly.pdbx_seq_one_letter_code
_entity_poly.pdbx_strand_id
1 'polypeptide(L)'
;CGQSDGGAYPVSAGVYTNANGGIFIHHVDSTLSVSIKSTVIGQAMMTGGFSQNLVPTAFLYDECGNVYFSGFQAQTGLPLSGNAHQTAQGGFWICVLSNGMSGLLYATYMGVPGDHVDGGTSRFDPQGIIYQSVCTISASQYQSAGTFSPSNQSPSWDVASFKFDFEAAGVNADVALGIGTNDSLCVPATVNFVNNTVNAVTYLWDFGDGTTSTLQNPPPHTYNTPGTYTIKLKAFNPTSCVTEDSASTDIYVFQVVKPDLLVKDTTTCDPSVPVIINAAVNNLTSNMQFRWEPAAAIIGPNNTQTVTVDPAISMNFTVTVIDSIPNVCFETSTGVINITMGDTTQMDVMPKDTTVCFGGTVPVNAFGGVTYAWTPDYQISSVNTPNVLITAFSEAYYQVLIKDAFGCSATKRIRVNAYPRVEPDAGPDEIIRFGESYQLQASGGYSYQWQADPTLNDLNVSNPVATPRNEKTTYYVQAMTDKGCIGKDSVTVFMTNGLVPNAFSPNGDGLNDIFRFYAVNDLISLKSFRIFDRWGKEMFYTQEMADGWNGTYKGEACENGVYFYFIEYAIGSKAYTYKGDVTLLR
;
A
#
# COMPACT_ATOMS: atom_id res chain seq x y z
N CYS A 1 -71.94 44.25 0.21
CA CYS A 1 -72.28 45.69 0.18
C CYS A 1 -73.13 45.98 -1.07
N GLY A 2 -73.83 47.10 -1.09
CA GLY A 2 -74.60 47.52 -2.27
C GLY A 2 -75.04 48.98 -2.17
N GLN A 3 -75.81 49.44 -3.14
CA GLN A 3 -76.38 50.80 -3.19
C GLN A 3 -77.84 50.79 -2.70
N SER A 4 -78.24 51.81 -1.94
CA SER A 4 -79.62 52.02 -1.46
C SER A 4 -80.13 53.40 -1.89
N ASP A 5 -81.43 53.51 -2.13
CA ASP A 5 -82.07 54.76 -2.51
C ASP A 5 -82.17 55.69 -1.29
N GLY A 6 -81.23 56.63 -1.17
CA GLY A 6 -81.20 57.63 -0.10
C GLY A 6 -81.08 57.06 1.33
N GLY A 7 -80.43 55.89 1.50
CA GLY A 7 -80.27 55.25 2.81
C GLY A 7 -81.50 54.49 3.30
N ALA A 8 -82.50 54.24 2.44
CA ALA A 8 -83.63 53.36 2.72
C ALA A 8 -83.20 51.88 2.75
N TYR A 9 -82.46 51.50 3.79
CA TYR A 9 -82.03 50.13 4.07
C TYR A 9 -82.13 49.84 5.58
N PRO A 10 -82.46 48.62 6.03
CA PRO A 10 -82.46 48.29 7.45
C PRO A 10 -81.11 48.58 8.10
N VAL A 11 -81.09 49.29 9.23
CA VAL A 11 -79.89 49.58 10.03
C VAL A 11 -80.04 48.92 11.40
N SER A 12 -79.04 48.12 11.78
CA SER A 12 -79.03 47.42 13.08
C SER A 12 -78.74 48.36 14.25
N ALA A 13 -79.19 48.02 15.45
CA ALA A 13 -78.84 48.80 16.65
C ALA A 13 -77.35 48.66 16.99
N GLY A 14 -76.72 49.75 17.46
CA GLY A 14 -75.33 49.75 17.94
C GLY A 14 -74.25 49.70 16.85
N VAL A 15 -74.61 49.94 15.59
CA VAL A 15 -73.64 50.12 14.48
C VAL A 15 -73.43 51.60 14.19
N TYR A 16 -72.26 51.96 13.69
CA TYR A 16 -72.01 53.25 13.04
C TYR A 16 -72.94 53.39 11.84
N THR A 17 -73.56 54.55 11.66
CA THR A 17 -74.43 54.84 10.52
C THR A 17 -74.21 56.29 10.08
N ASN A 18 -74.22 56.52 8.77
CA ASN A 18 -74.38 57.88 8.24
C ASN A 18 -75.79 58.04 7.68
N ALA A 19 -76.60 58.90 8.30
CA ALA A 19 -78.01 59.08 7.92
C ALA A 19 -78.13 59.47 6.44
N ASN A 20 -79.03 58.81 5.71
CA ASN A 20 -79.22 58.93 4.26
C ASN A 20 -78.05 58.43 3.39
N GLY A 21 -77.07 57.71 3.95
CA GLY A 21 -75.94 57.14 3.19
C GLY A 21 -76.43 56.20 2.07
N GLY A 22 -75.97 56.43 0.85
CA GLY A 22 -76.38 55.70 -0.35
C GLY A 22 -75.75 54.31 -0.48
N ILE A 23 -74.79 53.94 0.36
CA ILE A 23 -74.17 52.61 0.35
C ILE A 23 -74.61 51.83 1.58
N PHE A 24 -75.05 50.59 1.42
CA PHE A 24 -75.31 49.69 2.53
C PHE A 24 -74.26 48.58 2.64
N ILE A 25 -73.97 48.17 3.88
CA ILE A 25 -73.21 46.97 4.20
C ILE A 25 -74.15 46.07 5.00
N HIS A 26 -74.29 44.81 4.58
CA HIS A 26 -75.14 43.83 5.24
C HIS A 26 -74.37 42.52 5.41
N HIS A 27 -74.16 42.15 6.66
CA HIS A 27 -73.65 40.86 7.07
C HIS A 27 -74.83 39.90 7.27
N VAL A 28 -74.87 38.86 6.45
CA VAL A 28 -75.81 37.75 6.56
C VAL A 28 -75.05 36.50 6.99
N ASP A 29 -75.73 35.56 7.59
CA ASP A 29 -75.13 34.28 7.97
C ASP A 29 -74.67 33.47 6.75
N SER A 30 -73.94 32.38 7.00
CA SER A 30 -73.39 31.53 5.93
C SER A 30 -74.47 30.87 5.06
N THR A 31 -75.71 30.81 5.54
CA THR A 31 -76.86 30.29 4.78
C THR A 31 -77.59 31.37 3.96
N LEU A 32 -77.17 32.64 4.09
CA LEU A 32 -77.78 33.82 3.48
C LEU A 32 -79.25 34.03 3.91
N SER A 33 -79.69 33.41 5.00
CA SER A 33 -81.10 33.40 5.43
C SER A 33 -81.36 34.29 6.63
N VAL A 34 -80.34 34.63 7.42
CA VAL A 34 -80.45 35.44 8.63
C VAL A 34 -79.62 36.71 8.48
N SER A 35 -80.28 37.86 8.69
CA SER A 35 -79.61 39.16 8.85
C SER A 35 -78.89 39.19 10.20
N ILE A 36 -77.56 39.33 10.17
CA ILE A 36 -76.74 39.44 11.39
C ILE A 36 -76.60 40.90 11.80
N LYS A 37 -76.08 41.73 10.89
CA LYS A 37 -75.93 43.18 11.09
C LYS A 37 -75.95 43.92 9.77
N SER A 38 -76.46 45.13 9.77
CA SER A 38 -76.47 46.00 8.60
C SER A 38 -76.30 47.47 8.97
N THR A 39 -75.68 48.24 8.08
CA THR A 39 -75.51 49.69 8.20
C THR A 39 -75.57 50.38 6.84
N VAL A 40 -75.72 51.70 6.86
CA VAL A 40 -75.56 52.60 5.71
C VAL A 40 -74.41 53.58 5.93
N ILE A 41 -73.58 53.75 4.89
CA ILE A 41 -72.38 54.58 4.86
C ILE A 41 -72.32 55.40 3.56
N GLY A 42 -71.31 56.26 3.44
CA GLY A 42 -71.13 57.12 2.28
C GLY A 42 -72.06 58.35 2.33
N GLN A 43 -72.38 58.91 1.18
CA GLN A 43 -73.20 60.12 1.00
C GLN A 43 -74.58 59.77 0.46
N ALA A 44 -75.53 60.71 0.53
CA ALA A 44 -76.86 60.53 -0.08
C ALA A 44 -76.79 60.38 -1.61
N MET A 45 -77.70 59.56 -2.16
CA MET A 45 -77.81 59.38 -3.60
C MET A 45 -78.30 60.66 -4.28
N MET A 46 -77.54 61.12 -5.28
CA MET A 46 -77.89 62.25 -6.13
C MET A 46 -78.73 61.79 -7.32
N THR A 47 -79.67 62.63 -7.75
CA THR A 47 -80.62 62.37 -8.85
C THR A 47 -79.97 62.30 -10.25
N GLY A 48 -78.65 62.52 -10.35
CA GLY A 48 -77.88 62.53 -11.61
C GLY A 48 -77.37 61.17 -12.11
N GLY A 49 -77.70 60.06 -11.44
CA GLY A 49 -77.29 58.71 -11.86
C GLY A 49 -75.85 58.33 -11.50
N PHE A 50 -75.29 57.32 -12.17
CA PHE A 50 -73.96 56.73 -11.87
C PHE A 50 -72.76 57.67 -12.02
N SER A 51 -72.93 58.89 -12.55
CA SER A 51 -71.83 59.85 -12.77
C SER A 51 -71.60 60.81 -11.59
N GLN A 52 -72.47 60.77 -10.57
CA GLN A 52 -72.43 61.68 -9.41
C GLN A 52 -72.48 60.95 -8.06
N ASN A 53 -72.56 59.62 -8.09
CA ASN A 53 -72.78 58.81 -6.90
C ASN A 53 -71.55 57.96 -6.60
N LEU A 54 -71.17 57.89 -5.32
CA LEU A 54 -70.08 57.06 -4.85
C LEU A 54 -70.28 55.61 -5.32
N VAL A 55 -69.32 55.09 -6.08
CA VAL A 55 -69.36 53.72 -6.60
C VAL A 55 -68.37 52.86 -5.81
N PRO A 56 -68.83 51.77 -5.16
CA PRO A 56 -67.94 50.84 -4.47
C PRO A 56 -66.91 50.22 -5.43
N THR A 57 -65.63 50.24 -5.05
CA THR A 57 -64.54 49.66 -5.84
C THR A 57 -63.93 48.43 -5.17
N ALA A 58 -63.88 48.43 -3.84
CA ALA A 58 -63.40 47.30 -3.05
C ALA A 58 -64.03 47.28 -1.66
N PHE A 59 -64.18 46.06 -1.13
CA PHE A 59 -64.77 45.76 0.17
C PHE A 59 -64.15 44.48 0.73
N LEU A 60 -63.75 44.48 2.00
CA LEU A 60 -63.18 43.32 2.71
C LEU A 60 -63.34 43.48 4.23
N TYR A 61 -63.25 42.36 4.95
CA TYR A 61 -63.00 42.30 6.38
C TYR A 61 -61.53 41.93 6.63
N ASP A 62 -60.86 42.60 7.57
CA ASP A 62 -59.52 42.20 8.02
C ASP A 62 -59.59 41.03 9.02
N GLU A 63 -58.43 40.49 9.40
CA GLU A 63 -58.29 39.43 10.41
C GLU A 63 -58.82 39.83 11.79
N CYS A 64 -58.95 41.13 12.04
CA CYS A 64 -59.48 41.71 13.28
C CYS A 64 -60.99 41.98 13.22
N GLY A 65 -61.63 41.66 12.09
CA GLY A 65 -63.06 41.83 11.83
C GLY A 65 -63.47 43.27 11.50
N ASN A 66 -62.52 44.21 11.33
CA ASN A 66 -62.81 45.55 10.85
C ASN A 66 -63.21 45.51 9.38
N VAL A 67 -64.07 46.44 8.98
CA VAL A 67 -64.69 46.47 7.65
C VAL A 67 -64.08 47.59 6.84
N TYR A 68 -63.41 47.24 5.75
CA TYR A 68 -62.78 48.15 4.82
C TYR A 68 -63.67 48.40 3.62
N PHE A 69 -63.76 49.66 3.22
CA PHE A 69 -64.51 50.11 2.07
C PHE A 69 -63.73 51.17 1.30
N SER A 70 -63.74 51.08 -0.02
CA SER A 70 -63.30 52.14 -0.91
C SER A 70 -64.29 52.32 -2.04
N GLY A 71 -64.48 53.57 -2.47
CA GLY A 71 -65.28 53.92 -3.63
C GLY A 71 -64.73 55.13 -4.38
N PHE A 72 -65.02 55.22 -5.67
CA PHE A 72 -64.67 56.34 -6.53
C PHE A 72 -65.88 57.23 -6.83
N GLN A 73 -65.65 58.42 -7.42
CA GLN A 73 -66.63 59.51 -7.51
C GLN A 73 -67.05 60.07 -6.15
N ALA A 74 -66.09 60.21 -5.23
CA ALA A 74 -66.32 60.79 -3.93
C ALA A 74 -66.78 62.26 -4.04
N GLN A 75 -67.97 62.59 -3.52
CA GLN A 75 -68.46 63.98 -3.48
C GLN A 75 -68.12 64.62 -2.13
N THR A 76 -68.25 65.94 -2.05
CA THR A 76 -68.09 66.70 -0.80
C THR A 76 -69.09 66.25 0.27
N GLY A 77 -68.67 66.27 1.53
CA GLY A 77 -69.53 65.95 2.67
C GLY A 77 -69.56 64.48 3.09
N LEU A 78 -68.64 63.65 2.59
CA LEU A 78 -68.43 62.31 3.11
C LEU A 78 -67.84 62.37 4.53
N PRO A 79 -68.19 61.44 5.44
CA PRO A 79 -67.60 61.39 6.77
C PRO A 79 -66.07 61.24 6.71
N LEU A 80 -65.37 61.96 7.58
CA LEU A 80 -63.92 61.89 7.74
C LEU A 80 -63.58 61.60 9.19
N SER A 81 -62.53 60.81 9.42
CA SER A 81 -61.96 60.66 10.76
C SER A 81 -61.05 61.85 11.10
N GLY A 82 -60.79 62.09 12.39
CA GLY A 82 -59.93 63.20 12.83
C GLY A 82 -58.48 63.12 12.32
N ASN A 83 -58.04 61.93 11.91
CA ASN A 83 -56.71 61.63 11.35
C ASN A 83 -56.74 61.37 9.83
N ALA A 84 -57.76 61.84 9.11
CA ALA A 84 -57.86 61.68 7.66
C ALA A 84 -56.61 62.17 6.92
N HIS A 85 -56.10 61.38 5.96
CA HIS A 85 -54.93 61.73 5.16
C HIS A 85 -55.17 62.97 4.29
N GLN A 86 -56.35 63.04 3.67
CA GLN A 86 -56.80 64.13 2.82
C GLN A 86 -58.25 64.48 3.19
N THR A 87 -58.47 65.75 3.52
CA THR A 87 -59.76 66.30 3.94
C THR A 87 -60.48 67.03 2.81
N ALA A 88 -59.74 67.54 1.82
CA ALA A 88 -60.32 68.12 0.61
C ALA A 88 -60.88 67.02 -0.29
N GLN A 89 -61.94 67.34 -1.05
CA GLN A 89 -62.56 66.39 -1.97
C GLN A 89 -61.51 65.79 -2.93
N GLY A 90 -61.45 64.46 -2.93
CA GLY A 90 -60.67 63.67 -3.87
C GLY A 90 -61.54 62.88 -4.84
N GLY A 91 -60.92 62.04 -5.67
CA GLY A 91 -61.64 61.13 -6.56
C GLY A 91 -62.19 59.90 -5.83
N PHE A 92 -61.55 59.51 -4.72
CA PHE A 92 -61.89 58.35 -3.92
C PHE A 92 -62.21 58.71 -2.48
N TRP A 93 -62.95 57.81 -1.84
CA TRP A 93 -63.17 57.80 -0.40
C TRP A 93 -62.86 56.43 0.15
N ILE A 94 -62.06 56.40 1.22
CA ILE A 94 -61.73 55.19 1.97
C ILE A 94 -62.39 55.32 3.33
N CYS A 95 -63.01 54.24 3.79
CA CYS A 95 -63.70 54.14 5.07
C CYS A 95 -63.37 52.80 5.72
N VAL A 96 -63.07 52.84 7.01
CA VAL A 96 -62.82 51.66 7.84
C VAL A 96 -63.75 51.73 9.05
N LEU A 97 -64.58 50.71 9.21
CA LEU A 97 -65.43 50.54 10.38
C LEU A 97 -64.81 49.52 11.33
N SER A 98 -64.97 49.73 12.63
CA SER A 98 -64.50 48.78 13.64
C SER A 98 -65.25 47.45 13.56
N ASN A 99 -64.68 46.41 14.17
CA ASN A 99 -65.32 45.11 14.29
C ASN A 99 -66.79 45.22 14.74
N GLY A 100 -67.65 44.48 14.03
CA GLY A 100 -69.09 44.50 14.20
C GLY A 100 -69.75 45.79 13.71
N MET A 101 -69.05 46.59 12.90
CA MET A 101 -69.47 47.89 12.35
C MET A 101 -69.85 48.90 13.44
N SER A 102 -69.24 48.83 14.63
CA SER A 102 -69.68 49.58 15.82
C SER A 102 -69.30 51.08 15.81
N GLY A 103 -68.30 51.46 15.03
CA GLY A 103 -67.75 52.82 14.96
C GLY A 103 -67.01 53.06 13.64
N LEU A 104 -66.79 54.34 13.31
CA LEU A 104 -65.91 54.75 12.21
C LEU A 104 -64.47 54.86 12.76
N LEU A 105 -63.58 53.96 12.33
CA LEU A 105 -62.18 53.97 12.74
C LEU A 105 -61.36 54.98 11.93
N TYR A 106 -61.58 54.99 10.62
CA TYR A 106 -60.85 55.84 9.70
C TYR A 106 -61.71 56.22 8.51
N ALA A 107 -61.65 57.47 8.06
CA ALA A 107 -62.16 57.84 6.76
C ALA A 107 -61.43 59.03 6.18
N THR A 108 -61.11 58.96 4.89
CA THR A 108 -60.35 59.99 4.17
C THR A 108 -60.81 60.08 2.73
N TYR A 109 -60.66 61.26 2.12
CA TYR A 109 -60.56 61.34 0.67
C TYR A 109 -59.20 60.85 0.20
N MET A 110 -59.06 60.51 -1.08
CA MET A 110 -57.79 60.27 -1.76
C MET A 110 -57.86 60.76 -3.21
N GLY A 111 -56.74 61.27 -3.72
CA GLY A 111 -56.60 61.65 -5.12
C GLY A 111 -57.23 63.00 -5.47
N VAL A 112 -57.42 63.24 -6.77
CA VAL A 112 -58.09 64.45 -7.29
C VAL A 112 -59.48 64.14 -7.86
N PRO A 113 -60.42 65.10 -7.87
CA PRO A 113 -61.72 64.92 -8.51
C PRO A 113 -61.56 64.50 -9.98
N GLY A 114 -62.25 63.42 -10.38
CA GLY A 114 -62.18 62.84 -11.72
C GLY A 114 -61.29 61.59 -11.82
N ASP A 115 -60.47 61.31 -10.82
CA ASP A 115 -59.75 60.04 -10.76
C ASP A 115 -60.75 58.87 -10.64
N HIS A 116 -60.47 57.77 -11.35
CA HIS A 116 -61.32 56.59 -11.35
C HIS A 116 -60.50 55.31 -11.53
N VAL A 117 -61.17 54.18 -11.36
CA VAL A 117 -60.62 52.85 -11.59
C VAL A 117 -61.36 52.14 -12.70
N ASP A 118 -60.63 51.33 -13.47
CA ASP A 118 -61.21 50.36 -14.38
C ASP A 118 -61.40 49.01 -13.67
N GLY A 119 -62.24 48.15 -14.25
CA GLY A 119 -62.64 46.88 -13.61
C GLY A 119 -61.45 46.04 -13.15
N GLY A 120 -61.33 45.84 -11.84
CA GLY A 120 -60.36 44.93 -11.24
C GLY A 120 -59.07 45.56 -10.68
N THR A 121 -58.95 46.90 -10.60
CA THR A 121 -57.72 47.56 -10.13
C THR A 121 -57.68 47.95 -8.64
N SER A 122 -58.73 47.62 -7.87
CA SER A 122 -58.79 47.78 -6.41
C SER A 122 -58.75 46.43 -5.71
N ARG A 123 -57.87 46.25 -4.71
CA ARG A 123 -57.74 45.00 -3.92
C ARG A 123 -57.46 45.31 -2.47
N PHE A 124 -58.05 44.54 -1.56
CA PHE A 124 -57.77 44.60 -0.12
C PHE A 124 -57.21 43.26 0.36
N ASP A 125 -56.30 43.32 1.31
CA ASP A 125 -55.67 42.19 1.97
C ASP A 125 -56.28 41.93 3.36
N PRO A 126 -56.47 40.68 3.83
CA PRO A 126 -56.93 40.40 5.19
C PRO A 126 -56.08 41.06 6.29
N GLN A 127 -54.84 41.44 5.97
CA GLN A 127 -53.90 42.18 6.82
C GLN A 127 -54.27 43.68 6.95
N GLY A 128 -55.31 44.13 6.26
CA GLY A 128 -55.77 45.52 6.27
C GLY A 128 -55.04 46.41 5.27
N ILE A 129 -54.39 45.87 4.24
CA ILE A 129 -53.70 46.67 3.22
C ILE A 129 -54.65 46.92 2.04
N ILE A 130 -54.77 48.19 1.63
CA ILE A 130 -55.50 48.60 0.43
C ILE A 130 -54.52 48.81 -0.72
N TYR A 131 -54.77 48.19 -1.87
CA TYR A 131 -54.04 48.41 -3.11
C TYR A 131 -54.97 49.03 -4.15
N GLN A 132 -54.51 50.10 -4.78
CA GLN A 132 -55.25 50.83 -5.80
C GLN A 132 -54.35 51.13 -6.99
N SER A 133 -54.86 50.90 -8.19
CA SER A 133 -54.27 51.39 -9.43
C SER A 133 -55.32 52.24 -10.15
N VAL A 134 -55.06 53.55 -10.20
CA VAL A 134 -56.04 54.58 -10.56
C VAL A 134 -55.61 55.32 -11.82
N CYS A 135 -56.58 55.59 -12.70
CA CYS A 135 -56.42 56.50 -13.82
C CYS A 135 -56.50 57.92 -13.28
N THR A 136 -55.41 58.68 -13.43
CA THR A 136 -55.33 60.06 -12.93
C THR A 136 -54.62 60.97 -13.93
N ILE A 137 -54.94 62.26 -13.86
CA ILE A 137 -54.20 63.32 -14.56
C ILE A 137 -53.14 63.99 -13.67
N SER A 138 -53.07 63.63 -12.38
CA SER A 138 -52.21 64.27 -11.38
C SER A 138 -51.46 63.25 -10.51
N ALA A 139 -50.13 63.17 -10.68
CA ALA A 139 -49.29 62.31 -9.87
C ALA A 139 -49.00 62.85 -8.46
N SER A 140 -49.30 64.12 -8.18
CA SER A 140 -48.87 64.79 -6.93
C SER A 140 -49.59 64.30 -5.68
N GLN A 141 -50.78 63.69 -5.82
CA GLN A 141 -51.58 63.17 -4.71
C GLN A 141 -51.24 61.71 -4.35
N TYR A 142 -50.31 61.07 -5.07
CA TYR A 142 -49.97 59.64 -4.92
C TYR A 142 -48.48 59.40 -4.62
N GLN A 143 -47.83 60.34 -3.93
CA GLN A 143 -46.40 60.30 -3.68
C GLN A 143 -46.04 59.81 -2.27
N SER A 144 -45.05 58.93 -2.19
CA SER A 144 -44.36 58.52 -0.96
C SER A 144 -42.86 58.37 -1.23
N ALA A 145 -42.05 58.14 -0.19
CA ALA A 145 -40.64 57.79 -0.41
C ALA A 145 -40.55 56.52 -1.26
N GLY A 146 -39.70 56.53 -2.29
CA GLY A 146 -39.51 55.40 -3.20
C GLY A 146 -40.54 55.28 -4.34
N THR A 147 -41.43 56.26 -4.53
CA THR A 147 -42.32 56.29 -5.71
C THR A 147 -41.51 56.25 -7.02
N PHE A 148 -41.91 55.37 -7.95
CA PHE A 148 -41.22 55.16 -9.24
C PHE A 148 -41.12 56.42 -10.11
N SER A 149 -42.19 57.21 -10.19
CA SER A 149 -42.20 58.52 -10.87
C SER A 149 -43.04 59.51 -10.07
N PRO A 150 -42.47 60.64 -9.61
CA PRO A 150 -43.23 61.66 -8.88
C PRO A 150 -44.07 62.55 -9.81
N SER A 151 -43.87 62.49 -11.12
CA SER A 151 -44.62 63.29 -12.11
C SER A 151 -45.40 62.41 -13.07
N ASN A 152 -46.54 62.92 -13.55
CA ASN A 152 -47.29 62.34 -14.67
C ASN A 152 -46.38 62.37 -15.91
N GLN A 153 -46.16 61.21 -16.54
CA GLN A 153 -45.30 61.09 -17.73
C GLN A 153 -46.09 61.14 -19.05
N SER A 154 -47.41 61.20 -18.97
CA SER A 154 -48.35 61.31 -20.10
C SER A 154 -48.83 62.76 -20.28
N PRO A 155 -49.07 63.22 -21.52
CA PRO A 155 -49.71 64.51 -21.77
C PRO A 155 -51.21 64.52 -21.42
N SER A 156 -51.77 63.39 -20.97
CA SER A 156 -53.18 63.24 -20.58
C SER A 156 -53.33 62.39 -19.30
N TRP A 157 -54.00 61.24 -19.39
CA TRP A 157 -54.16 60.28 -18.31
C TRP A 157 -52.90 59.44 -18.14
N ASP A 158 -52.61 59.10 -16.89
CA ASP A 158 -51.55 58.20 -16.45
C ASP A 158 -52.09 57.27 -15.34
N VAL A 159 -51.31 56.26 -14.96
CA VAL A 159 -51.70 55.31 -13.93
C VAL A 159 -50.88 55.56 -12.66
N ALA A 160 -51.57 55.92 -11.59
CA ALA A 160 -50.97 55.96 -10.25
C ALA A 160 -51.32 54.67 -9.51
N SER A 161 -50.30 53.97 -9.01
CA SER A 161 -50.50 52.80 -8.16
C SER A 161 -49.98 53.08 -6.77
N PHE A 162 -50.81 52.86 -5.76
CA PHE A 162 -50.46 53.07 -4.37
C PHE A 162 -50.98 51.94 -3.48
N LYS A 163 -50.34 51.77 -2.34
CA LYS A 163 -50.87 50.97 -1.23
C LYS A 163 -51.09 51.85 -0.01
N PHE A 164 -52.13 51.57 0.75
CA PHE A 164 -52.41 52.16 2.04
C PHE A 164 -52.44 51.04 3.07
N ASP A 165 -51.41 50.98 3.90
CA ASP A 165 -51.24 49.93 4.91
C ASP A 165 -51.83 50.43 6.23
N PHE A 166 -52.85 49.74 6.73
CA PHE A 166 -53.48 50.06 8.01
C PHE A 166 -52.87 49.28 9.18
N GLU A 167 -51.87 48.42 8.92
CA GLU A 167 -51.17 47.61 9.92
C GLU A 167 -52.13 46.77 10.78
N ALA A 168 -53.24 46.33 10.18
CA ALA A 168 -54.36 45.75 10.92
C ALA A 168 -54.15 44.28 11.28
N ALA A 169 -53.18 43.61 10.67
CA ALA A 169 -52.82 42.21 10.93
C ALA A 169 -52.31 41.94 12.36
N GLY A 170 -52.06 42.97 13.19
CA GLY A 170 -51.50 42.78 14.52
C GLY A 170 -50.06 42.24 14.48
N VAL A 171 -49.71 41.31 15.38
CA VAL A 171 -48.36 40.72 15.42
C VAL A 171 -48.10 39.90 14.16
N ASN A 172 -46.99 40.16 13.47
CA ASN A 172 -46.54 39.36 12.33
C ASN A 172 -45.08 38.94 12.60
N ALA A 173 -44.92 37.67 12.99
CA ALA A 173 -43.63 37.09 13.36
C ALA A 173 -42.78 36.82 12.12
N ASP A 174 -41.50 37.21 12.18
CA ASP A 174 -40.55 36.91 11.11
C ASP A 174 -39.18 36.60 11.71
N VAL A 175 -38.68 35.42 11.36
CA VAL A 175 -37.37 34.91 11.77
C VAL A 175 -36.54 34.62 10.53
N ALA A 176 -35.32 35.13 10.51
CA ALA A 176 -34.35 34.87 9.46
C ALA A 176 -32.99 34.48 10.05
N LEU A 177 -32.18 33.80 9.24
CA LEU A 177 -30.77 33.61 9.54
C LEU A 177 -30.00 34.92 9.34
N GLY A 178 -28.99 35.17 10.18
CA GLY A 178 -28.14 36.35 10.08
C GLY A 178 -27.34 36.39 8.78
N ILE A 179 -27.05 37.61 8.31
CA ILE A 179 -26.27 37.83 7.08
C ILE A 179 -24.97 37.02 7.12
N GLY A 180 -24.73 36.23 6.07
CA GLY A 180 -23.54 35.38 5.94
C GLY A 180 -23.62 34.04 6.69
N THR A 181 -24.77 33.71 7.29
CA THR A 181 -25.01 32.42 7.93
C THR A 181 -25.67 31.47 6.95
N ASN A 182 -25.06 30.31 6.70
CA ASN A 182 -25.67 29.25 5.89
C ASN A 182 -26.70 28.48 6.72
N ASP A 183 -27.67 27.86 6.05
CA ASP A 183 -28.60 26.91 6.69
C ASP A 183 -27.95 25.54 6.94
N SER A 184 -26.79 25.28 6.32
CA SER A 184 -26.04 24.03 6.42
C SER A 184 -24.64 24.28 7.00
N LEU A 185 -24.35 23.72 8.17
CA LEU A 185 -23.10 23.95 8.93
C LEU A 185 -22.54 22.64 9.50
N CYS A 186 -21.32 22.68 10.05
CA CYS A 186 -20.76 21.55 10.79
C CYS A 186 -20.43 21.90 12.23
N VAL A 187 -20.50 20.89 13.11
CA VAL A 187 -20.22 21.04 14.53
C VAL A 187 -18.77 21.52 14.79
N PRO A 188 -18.54 22.44 15.75
CA PRO A 188 -19.55 23.27 16.41
C PRO A 188 -20.07 24.36 15.46
N ALA A 189 -21.40 24.40 15.29
CA ALA A 189 -22.05 25.35 14.38
C ALA A 189 -22.62 26.54 15.16
N THR A 190 -22.06 27.73 14.95
CA THR A 190 -22.59 28.97 15.55
C THR A 190 -23.46 29.72 14.55
N VAL A 191 -24.72 29.93 14.92
CA VAL A 191 -25.76 30.54 14.08
C VAL A 191 -26.22 31.86 14.68
N ASN A 192 -26.32 32.88 13.84
CA ASN A 192 -26.92 34.16 14.20
C ASN A 192 -28.37 34.18 13.71
N PHE A 193 -29.28 34.69 14.54
CA PHE A 193 -30.69 34.85 14.19
C PHE A 193 -31.06 36.32 14.13
N VAL A 194 -31.94 36.67 13.19
CA VAL A 194 -32.48 38.01 13.00
C VAL A 194 -33.97 37.97 13.26
N ASN A 195 -34.43 38.91 14.08
CA ASN A 195 -35.84 39.13 14.35
C ASN A 195 -36.36 40.29 13.49
N ASN A 196 -37.16 39.97 12.48
CA ASN A 196 -37.82 40.97 11.63
C ASN A 196 -39.30 41.17 12.01
N THR A 197 -39.73 40.59 13.14
CA THR A 197 -41.11 40.66 13.62
C THR A 197 -41.57 42.10 13.79
N VAL A 198 -42.78 42.39 13.30
CA VAL A 198 -43.45 43.68 13.47
C VAL A 198 -44.60 43.57 14.46
N ASN A 199 -44.92 44.69 15.13
CA ASN A 199 -46.05 44.84 16.06
C ASN A 199 -46.06 43.91 17.29
N ALA A 200 -44.92 43.31 17.65
CA ALA A 200 -44.74 42.54 18.89
C ALA A 200 -44.09 43.35 20.02
N VAL A 201 -44.36 42.98 21.28
CA VAL A 201 -43.70 43.57 22.47
C VAL A 201 -42.92 42.53 23.29
N THR A 202 -43.23 41.25 23.15
CA THR A 202 -42.52 40.15 23.83
C THR A 202 -42.28 38.98 22.87
N TYR A 203 -41.24 38.20 23.16
CA TYR A 203 -40.72 37.17 22.27
C TYR A 203 -40.37 35.91 23.06
N LEU A 204 -40.53 34.76 22.43
CA LEU A 204 -40.06 33.46 22.91
C LEU A 204 -39.42 32.72 21.74
N TRP A 205 -38.12 32.51 21.86
CA TRP A 205 -37.31 31.70 20.96
C TRP A 205 -37.21 30.28 21.52
N ASP A 206 -37.38 29.30 20.64
CA ASP A 206 -37.01 27.91 20.83
C ASP A 206 -35.98 27.56 19.75
N PHE A 207 -34.77 27.18 20.16
CA PHE A 207 -33.69 26.86 19.22
C PHE A 207 -33.74 25.41 18.73
N GLY A 208 -34.73 24.62 19.14
CA GLY A 208 -34.91 23.24 18.70
C GLY A 208 -33.96 22.23 19.35
N ASP A 209 -33.04 22.68 20.21
CA ASP A 209 -32.10 21.85 20.98
C ASP A 209 -32.48 21.76 22.48
N GLY A 210 -33.67 22.26 22.84
CA GLY A 210 -34.17 22.34 24.20
C GLY A 210 -33.80 23.64 24.93
N THR A 211 -33.01 24.53 24.31
CA THR A 211 -32.73 25.86 24.86
C THR A 211 -33.66 26.93 24.29
N THR A 212 -33.87 27.99 25.06
CA THR A 212 -34.83 29.06 24.73
C THR A 212 -34.27 30.44 25.07
N SER A 213 -34.83 31.49 24.45
CA SER A 213 -34.53 32.89 24.79
C SER A 213 -35.79 33.75 24.78
N THR A 214 -35.84 34.79 25.61
CA THR A 214 -36.93 35.79 25.59
C THR A 214 -36.49 37.18 25.13
N LEU A 215 -35.23 37.30 24.67
CA LEU A 215 -34.70 38.55 24.14
C LEU A 215 -35.27 38.81 22.76
N GLN A 216 -35.54 40.08 22.44
CA GLN A 216 -35.93 40.48 21.08
C GLN A 216 -34.89 40.05 20.05
N ASN A 217 -33.61 40.30 20.36
CA ASN A 217 -32.46 39.87 19.56
C ASN A 217 -31.60 38.93 20.41
N PRO A 218 -31.69 37.60 20.23
CA PRO A 218 -30.89 36.65 21.00
C PRO A 218 -29.40 36.73 20.61
N PRO A 219 -28.47 36.38 21.52
CA PRO A 219 -27.06 36.21 21.17
C PRO A 219 -26.87 35.04 20.18
N PRO A 220 -25.69 34.92 19.52
CA PRO A 220 -25.38 33.78 18.67
C PRO A 220 -25.52 32.46 19.44
N HIS A 221 -26.10 31.45 18.79
CA HIS A 221 -26.36 30.13 19.40
C HIS A 221 -25.47 29.07 18.78
N THR A 222 -24.90 28.16 19.60
CA THR A 222 -23.94 27.15 19.14
C THR A 222 -24.48 25.73 19.31
N TYR A 223 -24.58 25.01 18.19
CA TYR A 223 -24.98 23.61 18.12
C TYR A 223 -23.74 22.71 18.08
N ASN A 224 -23.60 21.85 19.09
CA ASN A 224 -22.43 20.95 19.25
C ASN A 224 -22.69 19.52 18.77
N THR A 225 -23.94 19.19 18.44
CA THR A 225 -24.35 17.86 17.98
C THR A 225 -24.93 17.95 16.57
N PRO A 226 -24.66 16.99 15.68
CA PRO A 226 -25.28 16.99 14.37
C PRO A 226 -26.79 16.69 14.49
N GLY A 227 -27.58 17.33 13.64
CA GLY A 227 -29.04 17.21 13.64
C GLY A 227 -29.71 18.27 12.77
N THR A 228 -31.01 18.09 12.57
CA THR A 228 -31.87 19.13 12.01
C THR A 228 -32.54 19.87 13.16
N TYR A 229 -32.41 21.19 13.17
CA TYR A 229 -32.98 22.04 14.21
C TYR A 229 -33.99 22.99 13.59
N THR A 230 -35.22 22.96 14.10
CA THR A 230 -36.27 23.92 13.75
C THR A 230 -36.30 25.01 14.80
N ILE A 231 -35.89 26.21 14.40
CA ILE A 231 -35.90 27.39 15.27
C ILE A 231 -37.25 28.06 15.15
N LYS A 232 -37.91 28.24 16.29
CA LYS A 232 -39.24 28.86 16.36
C LYS A 232 -39.17 30.16 17.14
N LEU A 233 -39.66 31.24 16.53
CA LEU A 233 -39.93 32.50 17.19
C LEU A 233 -41.44 32.63 17.40
N LYS A 234 -41.88 32.74 18.64
CA LYS A 234 -43.23 33.13 18.99
C LYS A 234 -43.22 34.57 19.52
N ALA A 235 -44.03 35.43 18.94
CA ALA A 235 -44.09 36.84 19.27
C ALA A 235 -45.49 37.22 19.78
N PHE A 236 -45.56 38.16 20.71
CA PHE A 236 -46.81 38.51 21.38
C PHE A 236 -46.97 40.01 21.56
N ASN A 237 -48.21 40.47 21.42
CA ASN A 237 -48.66 41.80 21.81
C ASN A 237 -50.11 41.74 22.33
N PRO A 238 -50.35 41.91 23.65
CA PRO A 238 -51.69 41.78 24.22
C PRO A 238 -52.63 42.93 23.84
N THR A 239 -52.12 44.00 23.21
CA THR A 239 -52.90 45.18 22.82
C THR A 239 -53.28 45.19 21.34
N SER A 240 -52.66 44.34 20.51
CA SER A 240 -53.08 44.13 19.12
C SER A 240 -54.25 43.15 19.04
N CYS A 241 -55.02 43.23 17.97
CA CYS A 241 -56.16 42.34 17.75
C CYS A 241 -55.73 40.90 17.41
N VAL A 242 -54.68 40.72 16.60
CA VAL A 242 -53.91 39.47 16.55
C VAL A 242 -52.85 39.54 17.64
N THR A 243 -53.06 38.83 18.74
CA THR A 243 -52.27 38.97 19.97
C THR A 243 -50.96 38.17 19.95
N GLU A 244 -50.87 37.15 19.10
CA GLU A 244 -49.69 36.31 18.97
C GLU A 244 -49.56 35.75 17.56
N ASP A 245 -48.32 35.56 17.12
CA ASP A 245 -47.97 34.87 15.88
C ASP A 245 -46.64 34.11 16.06
N SER A 246 -46.34 33.15 15.18
CA SER A 246 -45.09 32.41 15.20
C SER A 246 -44.50 32.13 13.83
N ALA A 247 -43.19 32.31 13.70
CA ALA A 247 -42.42 31.96 12.52
C ALA A 247 -41.37 30.90 12.85
N SER A 248 -40.90 30.18 11.83
CA SER A 248 -39.86 29.17 12.01
C SER A 248 -38.90 29.08 10.82
N THR A 249 -37.66 28.67 11.09
CA THR A 249 -36.64 28.41 10.09
C THR A 249 -35.83 27.17 10.49
N ASP A 250 -35.34 26.41 9.52
CA ASP A 250 -34.59 25.19 9.76
C ASP A 250 -33.09 25.40 9.50
N ILE A 251 -32.26 24.73 10.28
CA ILE A 251 -30.83 24.54 9.99
C ILE A 251 -30.46 23.06 10.03
N TYR A 252 -29.40 22.73 9.31
CA TYR A 252 -28.83 21.40 9.18
C TYR A 252 -27.40 21.42 9.70
N VAL A 253 -27.17 20.79 10.84
CA VAL A 253 -25.86 20.68 11.46
C VAL A 253 -25.32 19.29 11.20
N PHE A 254 -24.18 19.22 10.53
CA PHE A 254 -23.53 17.98 10.16
C PHE A 254 -22.27 17.73 10.99
N GLN A 255 -21.78 16.50 10.92
CA GLN A 255 -20.49 16.12 11.47
C GLN A 255 -19.83 15.16 10.48
N VAL A 256 -18.59 15.46 10.14
CA VAL A 256 -17.68 14.50 9.49
C VAL A 256 -16.71 13.98 10.54
N VAL A 257 -16.27 12.73 10.38
CA VAL A 257 -15.30 12.12 11.29
C VAL A 257 -13.98 12.01 10.55
N LYS A 258 -12.89 12.34 11.23
CA LYS A 258 -11.55 12.14 10.67
C LYS A 258 -11.36 10.69 10.22
N PRO A 259 -10.92 10.42 8.97
CA PRO A 259 -10.70 9.05 8.52
C PRO A 259 -9.60 8.36 9.36
N ASP A 260 -9.90 7.18 9.91
CA ASP A 260 -8.96 6.35 10.65
C ASP A 260 -8.15 5.50 9.66
N LEU A 261 -7.15 6.14 9.07
CA LEU A 261 -6.33 5.63 7.97
C LEU A 261 -5.18 4.75 8.48
N LEU A 262 -5.13 3.52 7.99
CA LEU A 262 -4.05 2.57 8.21
C LEU A 262 -3.37 2.23 6.87
N VAL A 263 -2.09 2.58 6.78
CA VAL A 263 -1.23 2.28 5.62
C VAL A 263 -0.14 1.28 6.01
N LYS A 264 0.31 0.49 5.03
CA LYS A 264 1.38 -0.48 5.23
C LYS A 264 2.36 -0.47 4.05
N ASP A 265 3.64 -0.40 4.37
CA ASP A 265 4.72 -0.51 3.40
C ASP A 265 4.73 -1.88 2.71
N THR A 266 5.19 -1.89 1.47
CA THR A 266 5.19 -3.08 0.60
C THR A 266 6.59 -3.29 0.02
N THR A 267 6.90 -4.51 -0.40
CA THR A 267 8.20 -4.84 -1.02
C THR A 267 7.97 -5.43 -2.41
N THR A 268 8.85 -5.12 -3.36
CA THR A 268 8.89 -5.74 -4.68
C THR A 268 10.29 -6.23 -5.01
N CYS A 269 10.37 -7.27 -5.84
CA CYS A 269 11.62 -7.85 -6.33
C CYS A 269 11.94 -7.41 -7.76
N ASP A 270 10.96 -6.81 -8.44
CA ASP A 270 11.08 -6.32 -9.80
C ASP A 270 10.27 -5.01 -9.91
N PRO A 271 10.94 -3.86 -10.08
CA PRO A 271 10.25 -2.58 -10.21
C PRO A 271 9.48 -2.46 -11.53
N SER A 272 9.71 -3.34 -12.51
CA SER A 272 8.98 -3.33 -13.79
C SER A 272 7.62 -4.02 -13.72
N VAL A 273 7.30 -4.68 -12.60
CA VAL A 273 6.02 -5.36 -12.40
C VAL A 273 5.12 -4.47 -11.52
N PRO A 274 3.88 -4.17 -11.96
CA PRO A 274 2.92 -3.43 -11.14
C PRO A 274 2.63 -4.10 -9.80
N VAL A 275 2.52 -3.29 -8.74
CA VAL A 275 2.28 -3.75 -7.37
C VAL A 275 0.92 -3.25 -6.89
N ILE A 276 0.22 -4.06 -6.10
CA ILE A 276 -1.02 -3.65 -5.46
C ILE A 276 -0.70 -3.11 -4.06
N ILE A 277 -1.10 -1.88 -3.78
CA ILE A 277 -0.99 -1.25 -2.45
C ILE A 277 -2.37 -0.96 -1.87
N ASN A 278 -2.46 -0.93 -0.55
CA ASN A 278 -3.73 -0.78 0.16
C ASN A 278 -3.65 0.25 1.30
N ALA A 279 -4.68 1.09 1.36
CA ALA A 279 -4.95 2.05 2.42
C ALA A 279 -6.27 1.66 3.10
N ALA A 280 -6.17 0.93 4.21
CA ALA A 280 -7.33 0.51 4.97
C ALA A 280 -7.90 1.69 5.77
N VAL A 281 -9.22 1.81 5.83
CA VAL A 281 -9.91 2.82 6.66
C VAL A 281 -10.89 2.13 7.59
N ASN A 282 -10.68 2.23 8.91
CA ASN A 282 -11.49 1.49 9.88
C ASN A 282 -12.93 2.02 10.00
N ASN A 283 -13.13 3.33 9.78
CA ASN A 283 -14.41 4.02 9.84
C ASN A 283 -14.90 4.47 8.45
N LEU A 284 -14.77 3.59 7.44
CA LEU A 284 -15.12 3.90 6.06
C LEU A 284 -16.59 4.33 5.90
N THR A 285 -16.83 5.45 5.21
CA THR A 285 -18.17 5.94 4.85
C THR A 285 -18.32 6.05 3.33
N SER A 286 -19.55 6.14 2.83
CA SER A 286 -19.83 6.35 1.40
C SER A 286 -19.42 7.74 0.88
N ASN A 287 -19.17 8.69 1.79
CA ASN A 287 -18.78 10.06 1.46
C ASN A 287 -17.25 10.21 1.30
N MET A 288 -16.49 9.18 1.69
CA MET A 288 -15.04 9.20 1.59
C MET A 288 -14.56 9.07 0.14
N GLN A 289 -13.53 9.84 -0.19
CA GLN A 289 -12.83 9.83 -1.46
C GLN A 289 -11.33 9.59 -1.22
N PHE A 290 -10.70 8.79 -2.07
CA PHE A 290 -9.29 8.48 -2.04
C PHE A 290 -8.57 9.25 -3.14
N ARG A 291 -7.50 9.95 -2.76
CA ARG A 291 -6.59 10.59 -3.70
C ARG A 291 -5.19 10.03 -3.53
N TRP A 292 -4.69 9.36 -4.57
CA TRP A 292 -3.38 8.75 -4.60
C TRP A 292 -2.40 9.58 -5.42
N GLU A 293 -1.19 9.77 -4.88
CA GLU A 293 -0.11 10.51 -5.52
C GLU A 293 1.20 9.69 -5.48
N PRO A 294 2.04 9.76 -6.54
CA PRO A 294 1.84 10.53 -7.76
C PRO A 294 0.86 9.86 -8.72
N ALA A 295 -0.11 10.64 -9.24
CA ALA A 295 -1.17 10.12 -10.11
C ALA A 295 -0.64 9.42 -11.38
N ALA A 296 0.53 9.84 -11.88
CA ALA A 296 1.18 9.25 -13.05
C ALA A 296 1.63 7.80 -12.85
N ALA A 297 1.82 7.37 -11.60
CA ALA A 297 2.23 6.01 -11.24
C ALA A 297 1.04 5.11 -10.86
N ILE A 298 -0.20 5.61 -10.89
CA ILE A 298 -1.40 4.82 -10.55
C ILE A 298 -1.99 4.20 -11.82
N ILE A 299 -2.22 2.89 -11.79
CA ILE A 299 -2.75 2.12 -12.91
C ILE A 299 -4.20 1.73 -12.61
N GLY A 300 -5.14 2.28 -13.38
CA GLY A 300 -6.57 1.97 -13.28
C GLY A 300 -7.33 2.92 -12.32
N PRO A 301 -8.42 2.44 -11.68
CA PRO A 301 -9.21 3.29 -10.79
C PRO A 301 -8.38 3.72 -9.58
N ASN A 302 -8.44 5.01 -9.26
CA ASN A 302 -7.62 5.66 -8.23
C ASN A 302 -8.44 6.22 -7.06
N ASN A 303 -9.73 5.91 -6.98
CA ASN A 303 -10.62 6.37 -5.91
C ASN A 303 -11.12 5.17 -5.09
N THR A 304 -10.17 4.35 -4.65
CA THR A 304 -10.43 3.08 -3.94
C THR A 304 -9.38 2.88 -2.85
N GLN A 305 -9.72 2.07 -1.83
CA GLN A 305 -8.78 1.67 -0.77
C GLN A 305 -7.56 0.93 -1.33
N THR A 306 -7.76 0.19 -2.41
CA THR A 306 -6.71 -0.61 -3.06
C THR A 306 -6.48 -0.07 -4.47
N VAL A 307 -5.21 0.13 -4.83
CA VAL A 307 -4.81 0.59 -6.16
C VAL A 307 -3.62 -0.22 -6.66
N THR A 308 -3.52 -0.38 -7.98
CA THR A 308 -2.33 -0.92 -8.65
C THR A 308 -1.42 0.24 -9.01
N VAL A 309 -0.12 0.10 -8.75
CA VAL A 309 0.87 1.15 -9.00
C VAL A 309 2.07 0.64 -9.77
N ASP A 310 2.77 1.55 -10.44
CA ASP A 310 4.00 1.30 -11.18
C ASP A 310 5.23 1.73 -10.36
N PRO A 311 5.99 0.78 -9.77
CA PRO A 311 7.18 1.09 -9.00
C PRO A 311 8.34 1.63 -9.85
N ALA A 312 8.30 1.49 -11.18
CA ALA A 312 9.32 2.06 -12.07
C ALA A 312 9.20 3.58 -12.18
N ILE A 313 8.02 4.15 -11.90
CA ILE A 313 7.76 5.60 -11.90
C ILE A 313 7.99 6.20 -10.52
N SER A 314 7.47 5.57 -9.46
CA SER A 314 7.68 6.01 -8.07
C SER A 314 7.69 4.83 -7.11
N MET A 315 8.52 4.90 -6.09
CA MET A 315 8.53 3.95 -4.96
C MET A 315 7.88 4.51 -3.70
N ASN A 316 7.45 5.77 -3.71
CA ASN A 316 6.78 6.39 -2.56
C ASN A 316 5.40 6.87 -3.01
N PHE A 317 4.37 6.43 -2.30
CA PHE A 317 2.98 6.76 -2.60
C PHE A 317 2.35 7.45 -1.40
N THR A 318 1.67 8.56 -1.67
CA THR A 318 0.88 9.26 -0.66
C THR A 318 -0.59 9.03 -0.97
N VAL A 319 -1.36 8.63 0.04
CA VAL A 319 -2.81 8.54 -0.03
C VAL A 319 -3.40 9.61 0.88
N THR A 320 -4.31 10.42 0.34
CA THR A 320 -5.13 11.34 1.11
C THR A 320 -6.58 10.85 1.03
N VAL A 321 -7.14 10.52 2.18
CA VAL A 321 -8.57 10.18 2.32
C VAL A 321 -9.31 11.42 2.78
N ILE A 322 -10.37 11.78 2.07
CA ILE A 322 -11.19 12.97 2.32
C ILE A 322 -12.61 12.48 2.62
N ASP A 323 -13.10 12.69 3.84
CA ASP A 323 -14.54 12.57 4.14
C ASP A 323 -15.15 13.97 4.05
N SER A 324 -16.11 14.18 3.16
CA SER A 324 -16.66 15.51 2.91
C SER A 324 -18.15 15.52 2.67
N ILE A 325 -18.79 16.56 3.19
CA ILE A 325 -20.15 16.96 2.83
C ILE A 325 -20.00 18.20 1.93
N PRO A 326 -20.40 18.11 0.64
CA PRO A 326 -20.15 19.15 -0.34
C PRO A 326 -20.57 20.54 0.13
N ASN A 327 -19.65 21.50 0.05
CA ASN A 327 -19.85 22.90 0.46
C ASN A 327 -20.17 23.15 1.95
N VAL A 328 -20.07 22.13 2.82
CA VAL A 328 -20.35 22.27 4.25
C VAL A 328 -19.09 22.07 5.09
N CYS A 329 -18.52 20.86 5.11
CA CYS A 329 -17.28 20.58 5.81
C CYS A 329 -16.60 19.32 5.28
N PHE A 330 -15.32 19.18 5.61
CA PHE A 330 -14.53 18.02 5.26
C PHE A 330 -13.48 17.76 6.32
N GLU A 331 -13.10 16.50 6.46
CA GLU A 331 -11.96 16.05 7.25
C GLU A 331 -11.03 15.23 6.36
N THR A 332 -9.73 15.30 6.66
CA THR A 332 -8.73 14.58 5.86
C THR A 332 -7.77 13.79 6.73
N SER A 333 -7.27 12.69 6.16
CA SER A 333 -6.12 11.98 6.70
C SER A 333 -5.20 11.56 5.57
N THR A 334 -3.89 11.68 5.82
CA THR A 334 -2.86 11.40 4.84
C THR A 334 -1.91 10.35 5.39
N GLY A 335 -1.57 9.37 4.56
CA GLY A 335 -0.63 8.31 4.85
C GLY A 335 0.37 8.14 3.71
N VAL A 336 1.56 7.64 4.04
CA VAL A 336 2.61 7.34 3.07
C VAL A 336 2.86 5.84 3.06
N ILE A 337 2.94 5.26 1.88
CA ILE A 337 3.31 3.87 1.62
C ILE A 337 4.63 3.88 0.86
N ASN A 338 5.64 3.24 1.42
CA ASN A 338 6.92 3.03 0.77
C ASN A 338 6.95 1.64 0.13
N ILE A 339 7.36 1.58 -1.13
CA ILE A 339 7.71 0.35 -1.83
C ILE A 339 9.21 0.19 -1.78
N THR A 340 9.69 -0.82 -1.06
CA THR A 340 11.13 -1.12 -1.00
C THR A 340 11.48 -2.16 -2.07
N MET A 341 12.65 -2.02 -2.70
CA MET A 341 13.19 -3.04 -3.60
C MET A 341 14.00 -4.07 -2.81
N GLY A 342 13.68 -5.36 -2.97
CA GLY A 342 14.51 -6.43 -2.42
C GLY A 342 15.85 -6.54 -3.17
N ASP A 343 16.96 -6.63 -2.43
CA ASP A 343 18.30 -6.71 -3.00
C ASP A 343 18.76 -8.16 -3.16
N THR A 344 18.63 -8.69 -4.38
CA THR A 344 19.12 -10.04 -4.72
C THR A 344 20.63 -10.09 -5.00
N THR A 345 21.33 -8.94 -5.04
CA THR A 345 22.76 -8.90 -5.32
C THR A 345 23.61 -9.45 -4.17
N GLN A 346 23.08 -9.44 -2.95
CA GLN A 346 23.71 -10.05 -1.78
C GLN A 346 23.61 -11.59 -1.76
N MET A 347 22.73 -12.17 -2.57
CA MET A 347 22.58 -13.62 -2.66
C MET A 347 23.72 -14.19 -3.49
N ASP A 348 24.51 -15.10 -2.93
CA ASP A 348 25.59 -15.77 -3.64
C ASP A 348 25.95 -17.14 -3.01
N VAL A 349 26.83 -17.87 -3.69
CA VAL A 349 27.39 -19.15 -3.25
C VAL A 349 28.92 -19.10 -3.26
N MET A 350 29.53 -19.64 -2.21
CA MET A 350 30.97 -19.82 -2.08
C MET A 350 31.33 -21.25 -1.63
N PRO A 351 32.46 -21.82 -2.10
CA PRO A 351 33.36 -21.26 -3.10
C PRO A 351 32.68 -21.17 -4.49
N LYS A 352 33.34 -20.48 -5.43
CA LYS A 352 32.96 -20.56 -6.85
C LYS A 352 33.35 -21.94 -7.41
N ASP A 353 33.20 -22.13 -8.71
CA ASP A 353 33.55 -23.36 -9.41
C ASP A 353 34.89 -23.93 -8.95
N THR A 354 34.87 -25.18 -8.51
CA THR A 354 35.99 -25.79 -7.79
C THR A 354 36.19 -27.25 -8.20
N THR A 355 37.41 -27.73 -7.97
CA THR A 355 37.82 -29.10 -8.25
C THR A 355 38.46 -29.68 -7.00
N VAL A 356 38.02 -30.86 -6.58
CA VAL A 356 38.59 -31.63 -5.47
C VAL A 356 39.04 -33.00 -5.98
N CYS A 357 39.82 -33.74 -5.20
CA CYS A 357 40.21 -35.11 -5.58
C CYS A 357 39.00 -36.05 -5.60
N PHE A 358 39.08 -37.14 -6.36
CA PHE A 358 38.04 -38.16 -6.38
C PHE A 358 37.63 -38.62 -4.97
N GLY A 359 36.34 -38.52 -4.65
CA GLY A 359 35.78 -38.83 -3.32
C GLY A 359 35.99 -37.74 -2.27
N GLY A 360 36.64 -36.62 -2.63
CA GLY A 360 36.82 -35.47 -1.76
C GLY A 360 35.52 -34.71 -1.51
N THR A 361 35.46 -34.01 -0.38
CA THR A 361 34.31 -33.19 0.02
C THR A 361 34.66 -31.71 -0.03
N VAL A 362 33.72 -30.89 -0.49
CA VAL A 362 33.82 -29.43 -0.46
C VAL A 362 32.72 -28.84 0.41
N PRO A 363 33.06 -28.00 1.42
CA PRO A 363 32.08 -27.20 2.12
C PRO A 363 31.63 -26.04 1.22
N VAL A 364 30.31 -25.92 1.04
CA VAL A 364 29.68 -24.87 0.25
C VAL A 364 28.72 -24.09 1.15
N ASN A 365 28.82 -22.76 1.11
CA ASN A 365 27.97 -21.83 1.82
C ASN A 365 27.20 -20.97 0.81
N ALA A 366 25.88 -21.00 0.89
CA ALA A 366 24.99 -20.04 0.26
C ALA A 366 24.54 -18.99 1.29
N PHE A 367 24.54 -17.73 0.90
CA PHE A 367 24.22 -16.60 1.78
C PHE A 367 23.33 -15.56 1.08
N GLY A 368 22.92 -14.53 1.82
CA GLY A 368 22.04 -13.46 1.31
C GLY A 368 20.54 -13.79 1.32
N GLY A 369 20.13 -14.87 1.97
CA GLY A 369 18.72 -15.24 2.10
C GLY A 369 18.38 -15.86 3.46
N VAL A 370 17.10 -16.23 3.62
CA VAL A 370 16.55 -16.92 4.79
C VAL A 370 16.07 -18.34 4.48
N THR A 371 15.79 -18.65 3.20
CA THR A 371 15.48 -20.02 2.75
C THR A 371 16.34 -20.44 1.58
N TYR A 372 16.63 -21.74 1.50
CA TYR A 372 17.55 -22.34 0.54
C TYR A 372 16.93 -23.63 0.01
N ALA A 373 17.01 -23.87 -1.30
CA ALA A 373 16.61 -25.12 -1.92
C ALA A 373 17.63 -25.54 -2.99
N TRP A 374 18.39 -26.59 -2.70
CA TRP A 374 19.45 -27.11 -3.57
C TRP A 374 18.94 -28.20 -4.52
N THR A 375 19.51 -28.25 -5.72
CA THR A 375 19.31 -29.30 -6.72
C THR A 375 20.61 -29.58 -7.48
N PRO A 376 20.93 -30.84 -7.85
CA PRO A 376 20.23 -32.08 -7.48
C PRO A 376 20.49 -32.51 -6.03
N ASP A 377 19.63 -33.40 -5.50
CA ASP A 377 19.81 -34.07 -4.20
C ASP A 377 20.67 -35.33 -4.32
N TYR A 378 21.91 -35.16 -4.78
CA TYR A 378 22.85 -36.26 -4.96
C TYR A 378 24.21 -35.83 -4.46
N GLN A 379 24.85 -36.65 -3.61
CA GLN A 379 26.17 -36.37 -3.04
C GLN A 379 26.28 -35.02 -2.31
N ILE A 380 25.17 -34.52 -1.80
CA ILE A 380 25.06 -33.29 -1.02
C ILE A 380 24.49 -33.62 0.36
N SER A 381 24.98 -32.98 1.41
CA SER A 381 24.61 -33.32 2.79
C SER A 381 23.18 -32.91 3.18
N SER A 382 22.61 -31.91 2.51
CA SER A 382 21.28 -31.35 2.78
C SER A 382 20.86 -30.49 1.60
N VAL A 383 19.56 -30.41 1.33
CA VAL A 383 19.02 -29.57 0.26
C VAL A 383 18.32 -28.30 0.75
N ASN A 384 18.16 -28.11 2.06
CA ASN A 384 17.37 -26.99 2.61
C ASN A 384 18.17 -26.06 3.54
N THR A 385 19.50 -26.18 3.55
CA THR A 385 20.38 -25.41 4.46
C THR A 385 21.35 -24.52 3.69
N PRO A 386 21.80 -23.40 4.28
CA PRO A 386 22.80 -22.52 3.66
C PRO A 386 24.17 -23.20 3.55
N ASN A 387 24.54 -23.99 4.57
CA ASN A 387 25.79 -24.73 4.61
C ASN A 387 25.54 -26.18 4.20
N VAL A 388 26.31 -26.67 3.23
CA VAL A 388 26.22 -28.04 2.72
C VAL A 388 27.63 -28.58 2.46
N LEU A 389 27.78 -29.91 2.52
CA LEU A 389 28.97 -30.63 2.07
C LEU A 389 28.62 -31.34 0.76
N ILE A 390 29.43 -31.13 -0.28
CA ILE A 390 29.28 -31.82 -1.56
C ILE A 390 30.45 -32.79 -1.75
N THR A 391 30.16 -34.05 -2.04
CA THR A 391 31.18 -35.09 -2.34
C THR A 391 31.31 -35.26 -3.85
N ALA A 392 32.52 -35.14 -4.39
CA ALA A 392 32.73 -35.18 -5.83
C ALA A 392 33.32 -36.52 -6.30
N PHE A 393 32.62 -37.19 -7.22
CA PHE A 393 33.11 -38.41 -7.91
C PHE A 393 33.32 -38.21 -9.41
N SER A 394 32.64 -37.21 -9.99
CA SER A 394 32.76 -36.75 -11.37
C SER A 394 32.32 -35.28 -11.42
N GLU A 395 32.41 -34.66 -12.60
CA GLU A 395 31.86 -33.31 -12.81
C GLU A 395 30.35 -33.27 -12.58
N ALA A 396 29.88 -32.33 -11.76
CA ALA A 396 28.47 -32.08 -11.50
C ALA A 396 28.18 -30.59 -11.28
N TYR A 397 26.95 -30.18 -11.59
CA TYR A 397 26.45 -28.82 -11.38
C TYR A 397 25.37 -28.83 -10.31
N TYR A 398 25.52 -27.96 -9.31
CA TYR A 398 24.54 -27.74 -8.27
C TYR A 398 23.96 -26.33 -8.40
N GLN A 399 22.66 -26.22 -8.15
CA GLN A 399 21.94 -24.96 -8.14
C GLN A 399 21.27 -24.78 -6.78
N VAL A 400 21.27 -23.56 -6.26
CA VAL A 400 20.56 -23.18 -5.05
C VAL A 400 19.60 -22.05 -5.36
N LEU A 401 18.32 -22.28 -5.07
CA LEU A 401 17.31 -21.22 -5.00
C LEU A 401 17.38 -20.60 -3.60
N ILE A 402 17.77 -19.34 -3.55
CA ILE A 402 17.88 -18.55 -2.32
C ILE A 402 16.69 -17.60 -2.29
N LYS A 403 15.96 -17.52 -1.17
CA LYS A 403 14.95 -16.46 -0.95
C LYS A 403 15.28 -15.64 0.28
N ASP A 404 15.15 -14.31 0.19
CA ASP A 404 15.30 -13.40 1.33
C ASP A 404 14.04 -13.33 2.21
N ALA A 405 14.12 -12.51 3.27
CA ALA A 405 13.01 -12.28 4.21
C ALA A 405 11.81 -11.58 3.56
N PHE A 406 11.99 -10.97 2.39
CA PHE A 406 10.96 -10.25 1.64
C PHE A 406 10.32 -11.10 0.54
N GLY A 407 10.80 -12.34 0.35
CA GLY A 407 10.28 -13.28 -0.64
C GLY A 407 10.96 -13.18 -2.01
N CYS A 408 11.94 -12.28 -2.19
CA CYS A 408 12.71 -12.20 -3.43
C CYS A 408 13.63 -13.39 -3.56
N SER A 409 13.76 -13.90 -4.78
CA SER A 409 14.48 -15.14 -5.03
C SER A 409 15.52 -15.02 -6.14
N ALA A 410 16.70 -15.57 -5.92
CA ALA A 410 17.73 -15.74 -6.94
C ALA A 410 18.19 -17.19 -6.99
N THR A 411 18.49 -17.67 -8.20
CA THR A 411 19.11 -18.99 -8.39
C THR A 411 20.60 -18.81 -8.68
N LYS A 412 21.45 -19.45 -7.88
CA LYS A 412 22.90 -19.48 -8.09
C LYS A 412 23.37 -20.87 -8.44
N ARG A 413 24.48 -20.96 -9.16
CA ARG A 413 25.06 -22.23 -9.62
C ARG A 413 26.52 -22.34 -9.22
N ILE A 414 26.93 -23.56 -8.92
CA ILE A 414 28.32 -23.94 -8.67
C ILE A 414 28.63 -25.24 -9.42
N ARG A 415 29.78 -25.26 -10.10
CA ARG A 415 30.36 -26.48 -10.67
C ARG A 415 31.33 -27.10 -9.68
N VAL A 416 31.11 -28.37 -9.35
CA VAL A 416 32.04 -29.16 -8.53
C VAL A 416 32.55 -30.31 -9.37
N ASN A 417 33.87 -30.35 -9.59
CA ASN A 417 34.51 -31.41 -10.37
C ASN A 417 35.39 -32.30 -9.48
N ALA A 418 35.56 -33.56 -9.90
CA ALA A 418 36.46 -34.51 -9.29
C ALA A 418 37.70 -34.70 -10.17
N TYR A 419 38.89 -34.43 -9.64
CA TYR A 419 40.14 -34.79 -10.28
C TYR A 419 40.30 -36.32 -10.25
N PRO A 420 40.73 -36.97 -11.35
CA PRO A 420 40.89 -38.43 -11.43
C PRO A 420 41.76 -39.00 -10.30
N ARG A 421 41.56 -40.28 -9.99
CA ARG A 421 42.43 -41.01 -9.06
C ARG A 421 43.86 -41.02 -9.60
N VAL A 422 44.81 -40.94 -8.68
CA VAL A 422 46.24 -41.10 -8.98
C VAL A 422 46.57 -42.57 -8.79
N GLU A 423 47.02 -43.21 -9.85
CA GLU A 423 47.48 -44.61 -9.85
C GLU A 423 49.00 -44.60 -10.08
N PRO A 424 49.79 -44.35 -9.02
CA PRO A 424 51.24 -44.47 -9.14
C PRO A 424 51.65 -45.92 -9.35
N ASP A 425 52.76 -46.08 -10.06
CA ASP A 425 53.44 -47.35 -10.26
C ASP A 425 54.88 -47.17 -9.79
N ALA A 426 55.28 -47.88 -8.75
CA ALA A 426 56.62 -47.84 -8.14
C ALA A 426 57.66 -48.64 -8.93
N GLY A 427 57.24 -49.36 -9.97
CA GLY A 427 58.02 -50.32 -10.73
C GLY A 427 57.89 -51.75 -10.18
N PRO A 428 58.36 -52.75 -10.95
CA PRO A 428 58.31 -54.14 -10.52
C PRO A 428 59.26 -54.41 -9.35
N ASP A 429 58.93 -55.43 -8.54
CA ASP A 429 59.86 -55.98 -7.55
C ASP A 429 61.15 -56.48 -8.23
N GLU A 430 62.31 -56.25 -7.59
CA GLU A 430 63.62 -56.52 -8.16
C GLU A 430 64.48 -57.40 -7.24
N ILE A 431 65.37 -58.21 -7.83
CA ILE A 431 66.36 -59.00 -7.09
C ILE A 431 67.77 -58.56 -7.52
N ILE A 432 68.58 -58.14 -6.56
CA ILE A 432 69.97 -57.70 -6.79
C ILE A 432 70.98 -58.51 -6.00
N ARG A 433 72.25 -58.44 -6.39
CA ARG A 433 73.35 -59.03 -5.62
C ARG A 433 73.61 -58.22 -4.34
N PHE A 434 73.92 -58.90 -3.25
CA PHE A 434 74.30 -58.26 -1.99
C PHE A 434 75.39 -57.19 -2.19
N GLY A 435 75.12 -55.98 -1.71
CA GLY A 435 76.01 -54.83 -1.83
C GLY A 435 75.84 -53.97 -3.09
N GLU A 436 74.98 -54.37 -4.05
CA GLU A 436 74.64 -53.52 -5.20
C GLU A 436 73.61 -52.45 -4.83
N SER A 437 73.57 -51.38 -5.63
CA SER A 437 72.48 -50.42 -5.63
C SER A 437 71.51 -50.67 -6.79
N TYR A 438 70.27 -50.23 -6.64
CA TYR A 438 69.24 -50.30 -7.67
C TYR A 438 68.57 -48.94 -7.87
N GLN A 439 68.33 -48.56 -9.12
CA GLN A 439 67.63 -47.32 -9.45
C GLN A 439 66.13 -47.60 -9.54
N LEU A 440 65.38 -47.19 -8.53
CA LEU A 440 63.91 -47.27 -8.55
C LEU A 440 63.36 -46.39 -9.67
N GLN A 441 62.15 -46.69 -10.17
CA GLN A 441 61.52 -45.95 -11.26
C GLN A 441 60.01 -45.84 -11.01
N ALA A 442 59.60 -44.81 -10.26
CA ALA A 442 58.19 -44.52 -10.07
C ALA A 442 57.61 -43.69 -11.24
N SER A 443 56.35 -43.94 -11.57
CA SER A 443 55.57 -43.20 -12.56
C SER A 443 54.14 -42.92 -12.07
N GLY A 444 53.31 -42.25 -12.88
CA GLY A 444 51.89 -42.02 -12.57
C GLY A 444 51.58 -40.76 -11.74
N GLY A 445 52.57 -39.91 -11.43
CA GLY A 445 52.36 -38.63 -10.75
C GLY A 445 53.14 -37.44 -11.34
N TYR A 446 52.77 -36.23 -10.90
CA TYR A 446 53.47 -34.98 -11.25
C TYR A 446 54.70 -34.76 -10.35
N SER A 447 54.61 -35.14 -9.08
CA SER A 447 55.71 -35.13 -8.10
C SER A 447 55.66 -36.39 -7.23
N TYR A 448 56.79 -36.73 -6.61
CA TYR A 448 56.96 -37.99 -5.89
C TYR A 448 57.56 -37.72 -4.51
N GLN A 449 57.15 -38.50 -3.53
CA GLN A 449 57.70 -38.50 -2.18
C GLN A 449 57.80 -39.94 -1.69
N TRP A 450 59.01 -40.43 -1.54
CA TRP A 450 59.30 -41.74 -0.96
C TRP A 450 59.24 -41.67 0.56
N GLN A 451 58.76 -42.74 1.19
CA GLN A 451 58.85 -42.89 2.63
C GLN A 451 60.31 -42.88 3.06
N ALA A 452 60.61 -42.15 4.14
CA ALA A 452 61.97 -41.98 4.62
C ALA A 452 62.62 -43.35 4.93
N ASP A 453 63.70 -43.64 4.21
CA ASP A 453 64.53 -44.83 4.40
C ASP A 453 66.01 -44.41 4.27
N PRO A 454 66.89 -44.79 5.21
CA PRO A 454 68.31 -44.40 5.20
C PRO A 454 69.11 -44.99 4.04
N THR A 455 68.53 -45.92 3.27
CA THR A 455 69.15 -46.56 2.11
C THR A 455 68.79 -45.89 0.78
N LEU A 456 67.90 -44.88 0.78
CA LEU A 456 67.59 -44.06 -0.38
C LEU A 456 68.44 -42.79 -0.41
N ASN A 457 68.89 -42.39 -1.60
CA ASN A 457 69.71 -41.19 -1.79
C ASN A 457 68.92 -39.87 -1.85
N ASP A 458 67.67 -39.93 -2.30
CA ASP A 458 66.75 -38.78 -2.42
C ASP A 458 65.32 -39.30 -2.25
N LEU A 459 64.48 -38.53 -1.57
CA LEU A 459 63.09 -38.92 -1.30
C LEU A 459 62.10 -38.21 -2.22
N ASN A 460 62.49 -37.18 -2.98
CA ASN A 460 61.55 -36.32 -3.70
C ASN A 460 61.61 -36.44 -5.23
N VAL A 461 62.28 -37.49 -5.72
CA VAL A 461 62.45 -37.78 -7.15
C VAL A 461 61.67 -39.02 -7.55
N SER A 462 61.30 -39.13 -8.83
CA SER A 462 60.64 -40.33 -9.36
C SER A 462 61.56 -41.56 -9.34
N ASN A 463 62.87 -41.34 -9.43
CA ASN A 463 63.86 -42.40 -9.61
C ASN A 463 65.01 -42.33 -8.59
N PRO A 464 64.79 -42.60 -7.30
CA PRO A 464 65.88 -42.63 -6.33
C PRO A 464 66.75 -43.89 -6.49
N VAL A 465 67.97 -43.83 -5.99
CA VAL A 465 68.89 -44.96 -5.88
C VAL A 465 68.73 -45.58 -4.50
N ALA A 466 68.38 -46.86 -4.47
CA ALA A 466 68.27 -47.70 -3.29
C ALA A 466 69.57 -48.49 -3.05
N THR A 467 70.02 -48.54 -1.79
CA THR A 467 71.19 -49.31 -1.31
C THR A 467 70.79 -50.23 -0.16
N PRO A 468 69.89 -51.21 -0.39
CA PRO A 468 69.30 -52.03 0.67
C PRO A 468 70.37 -52.74 1.50
N ARG A 469 70.09 -52.93 2.79
CA ARG A 469 71.01 -53.60 3.75
C ARG A 469 70.48 -54.94 4.27
N ASN A 470 69.20 -55.22 4.06
CA ASN A 470 68.53 -56.44 4.48
C ASN A 470 68.17 -57.31 3.27
N GLU A 471 67.99 -58.62 3.47
CA GLU A 471 67.60 -59.57 2.41
C GLU A 471 66.31 -59.16 1.67
N LYS A 472 65.45 -58.38 2.32
CA LYS A 472 64.23 -57.79 1.75
C LYS A 472 64.04 -56.37 2.28
N THR A 473 63.85 -55.41 1.37
CA THR A 473 63.44 -54.03 1.70
C THR A 473 62.31 -53.60 0.79
N THR A 474 61.21 -53.10 1.35
CA THR A 474 60.07 -52.55 0.60
C THR A 474 60.08 -51.02 0.71
N TYR A 475 60.09 -50.34 -0.44
CA TYR A 475 60.06 -48.90 -0.56
C TYR A 475 58.66 -48.44 -0.94
N TYR A 476 58.12 -47.45 -0.23
CA TYR A 476 56.80 -46.88 -0.48
C TYR A 476 56.95 -45.51 -1.14
N VAL A 477 56.25 -45.29 -2.25
CA VAL A 477 56.19 -44.00 -2.94
C VAL A 477 54.80 -43.42 -2.84
N GLN A 478 54.75 -42.12 -2.57
CA GLN A 478 53.57 -41.30 -2.68
C GLN A 478 53.71 -40.41 -3.92
N ALA A 479 52.78 -40.50 -4.85
CA ALA A 479 52.78 -39.64 -6.02
C ALA A 479 51.65 -38.61 -5.92
N MET A 480 51.93 -37.38 -6.31
CA MET A 480 51.02 -36.25 -6.20
C MET A 480 50.79 -35.59 -7.56
N THR A 481 49.55 -35.20 -7.86
CA THR A 481 49.19 -34.46 -9.09
C THR A 481 49.48 -32.97 -8.93
N ASP A 482 49.38 -32.22 -10.03
CA ASP A 482 49.44 -30.75 -10.03
C ASP A 482 48.31 -30.10 -9.20
N LYS A 483 47.26 -30.85 -8.86
CA LYS A 483 46.14 -30.43 -8.00
C LYS A 483 46.24 -30.94 -6.56
N GLY A 484 47.35 -31.58 -6.17
CA GLY A 484 47.57 -32.04 -4.80
C GLY A 484 46.87 -33.38 -4.46
N CYS A 485 46.32 -34.09 -5.44
CA CYS A 485 45.75 -35.42 -5.20
C CYS A 485 46.86 -36.45 -5.06
N ILE A 486 46.69 -37.37 -4.11
CA ILE A 486 47.73 -38.29 -3.69
C ILE A 486 47.32 -39.74 -4.00
N GLY A 487 48.22 -40.48 -4.63
CA GLY A 487 48.20 -41.94 -4.71
C GLY A 487 49.42 -42.53 -4.01
N LYS A 488 49.38 -43.83 -3.70
CA LYS A 488 50.50 -44.56 -3.10
C LYS A 488 50.72 -45.88 -3.80
N ASP A 489 51.98 -46.27 -3.91
CA ASP A 489 52.39 -47.59 -4.37
C ASP A 489 53.70 -48.03 -3.69
N SER A 490 54.14 -49.26 -3.92
CA SER A 490 55.35 -49.80 -3.32
C SER A 490 56.09 -50.76 -4.23
N VAL A 491 57.41 -50.82 -4.07
CA VAL A 491 58.30 -51.76 -4.75
C VAL A 491 59.22 -52.44 -3.75
N THR A 492 59.44 -53.75 -3.90
CA THR A 492 60.30 -54.54 -3.03
C THR A 492 61.59 -54.91 -3.75
N VAL A 493 62.72 -54.63 -3.09
CA VAL A 493 64.05 -55.05 -3.54
C VAL A 493 64.54 -56.19 -2.64
N PHE A 494 64.84 -57.32 -3.26
CA PHE A 494 65.40 -58.50 -2.62
C PHE A 494 66.91 -58.56 -2.85
N MET A 495 67.67 -58.96 -1.84
CA MET A 495 69.11 -59.20 -1.96
C MET A 495 69.42 -60.68 -1.87
N THR A 496 70.30 -61.17 -2.75
CA THR A 496 70.82 -62.54 -2.69
C THR A 496 72.33 -62.57 -2.95
N ASN A 497 72.99 -63.67 -2.62
CA ASN A 497 74.42 -63.84 -2.86
C ASN A 497 74.78 -65.31 -3.12
N GLY A 498 75.88 -65.50 -3.85
CA GLY A 498 76.52 -66.79 -4.00
C GLY A 498 77.66 -66.94 -3.00
N LEU A 499 77.79 -68.12 -2.40
CA LEU A 499 78.83 -68.47 -1.44
C LEU A 499 79.75 -69.53 -2.05
N VAL A 500 81.05 -69.34 -1.88
CA VAL A 500 82.08 -70.28 -2.35
C VAL A 500 83.03 -70.55 -1.19
N PRO A 501 83.19 -71.81 -0.75
CA PRO A 501 84.22 -72.18 0.23
C PRO A 501 85.62 -71.83 -0.27
N ASN A 502 86.57 -71.60 0.63
CA ASN A 502 87.97 -71.30 0.29
C ASN A 502 88.91 -72.52 0.46
N ALA A 503 88.45 -73.59 1.09
CA ALA A 503 89.15 -74.87 1.20
C ALA A 503 88.15 -76.02 1.34
N PHE A 504 88.59 -77.23 0.98
CA PHE A 504 87.81 -78.46 1.19
C PHE A 504 88.74 -79.67 1.34
N SER A 505 88.25 -80.73 1.98
CA SER A 505 89.04 -81.90 2.39
C SER A 505 88.34 -83.21 2.02
N PRO A 506 88.56 -83.73 0.80
CA PRO A 506 87.92 -84.96 0.33
C PRO A 506 88.55 -86.20 0.97
N ASN A 507 88.10 -86.53 2.18
CA ASN A 507 88.56 -87.66 3.01
C ASN A 507 87.48 -88.77 3.15
N GLY A 508 86.27 -88.54 2.63
CA GLY A 508 85.14 -89.48 2.63
C GLY A 508 84.35 -89.52 3.93
N ASP A 509 84.47 -88.53 4.82
CA ASP A 509 83.70 -88.44 6.07
C ASP A 509 82.30 -87.83 5.90
N GLY A 510 81.95 -87.39 4.68
CA GLY A 510 80.70 -86.73 4.34
C GLY A 510 80.70 -85.21 4.57
N LEU A 511 81.80 -84.64 5.09
CA LEU A 511 81.95 -83.22 5.41
C LEU A 511 83.03 -82.60 4.53
N ASN A 512 82.68 -81.53 3.81
CA ASN A 512 83.62 -80.82 2.91
C ASN A 512 84.33 -81.72 1.89
N ASP A 513 83.72 -82.85 1.52
CA ASP A 513 84.23 -83.75 0.49
C ASP A 513 84.07 -83.21 -0.93
N ILE A 514 83.12 -82.28 -1.11
CA ILE A 514 82.74 -81.73 -2.40
C ILE A 514 82.84 -80.21 -2.33
N PHE A 515 83.70 -79.65 -3.16
CA PHE A 515 83.77 -78.22 -3.40
C PHE A 515 82.74 -77.80 -4.44
N ARG A 516 81.78 -76.97 -4.04
CA ARG A 516 80.71 -76.46 -4.90
C ARG A 516 80.37 -75.01 -4.62
N PHE A 517 79.72 -74.39 -5.59
CA PHE A 517 79.06 -73.11 -5.43
C PHE A 517 77.74 -73.30 -4.66
N TYR A 518 77.51 -72.46 -3.64
CA TYR A 518 76.28 -72.46 -2.86
C TYR A 518 75.49 -71.20 -3.16
N ALA A 519 74.25 -71.35 -3.64
CA ALA A 519 73.32 -70.24 -3.70
C ALA A 519 72.64 -70.09 -2.34
N VAL A 520 72.46 -68.85 -1.88
CA VAL A 520 71.69 -68.57 -0.66
C VAL A 520 70.20 -68.87 -0.86
N ASN A 521 69.70 -68.82 -2.10
CA ASN A 521 68.33 -69.17 -2.46
C ASN A 521 68.21 -69.58 -3.94
N ASP A 522 67.03 -70.07 -4.32
CA ASP A 522 66.76 -70.59 -5.68
C ASP A 522 66.69 -69.50 -6.76
N LEU A 523 66.92 -68.22 -6.41
CA LEU A 523 66.93 -67.09 -7.35
C LEU A 523 68.27 -66.94 -8.09
N ILE A 524 69.27 -67.74 -7.72
CA ILE A 524 70.58 -67.79 -8.37
C ILE A 524 70.64 -69.02 -9.27
N SER A 525 71.06 -68.82 -10.53
CA SER A 525 71.34 -69.90 -11.46
C SER A 525 72.82 -69.96 -11.81
N LEU A 526 73.40 -71.16 -11.79
CA LEU A 526 74.78 -71.37 -12.25
C LEU A 526 74.81 -71.37 -13.79
N LYS A 527 75.77 -70.65 -14.38
CA LYS A 527 76.03 -70.64 -15.82
C LYS A 527 77.24 -71.49 -16.17
N SER A 528 78.31 -71.36 -15.39
CA SER A 528 79.49 -72.21 -15.49
C SER A 528 80.24 -72.23 -14.17
N PHE A 529 80.76 -73.39 -13.78
CA PHE A 529 81.71 -73.53 -12.68
C PHE A 529 82.88 -74.37 -13.17
N ARG A 530 84.03 -73.71 -13.29
CA ARG A 530 85.29 -74.29 -13.79
C ARG A 530 86.34 -74.24 -12.71
N ILE A 531 87.16 -75.28 -12.63
CA ILE A 531 88.32 -75.35 -11.74
C ILE A 531 89.55 -75.69 -12.56
N PHE A 532 90.67 -75.05 -12.27
CA PHE A 532 91.93 -75.17 -12.97
C PHE A 532 93.07 -75.46 -11.99
N ASP A 533 94.06 -76.22 -12.42
CA ASP A 533 95.32 -76.36 -11.68
C ASP A 533 96.21 -75.11 -11.81
N ARG A 534 97.36 -75.12 -11.13
CA ARG A 534 98.34 -74.01 -11.15
C ARG A 534 98.95 -73.73 -12.54
N TRP A 535 98.76 -74.62 -13.51
CA TRP A 535 99.27 -74.51 -14.87
C TRP A 535 98.18 -74.09 -15.86
N GLY A 536 96.96 -73.85 -15.39
CA GLY A 536 95.82 -73.43 -16.21
C GLY A 536 95.07 -74.57 -16.90
N LYS A 537 95.30 -75.83 -16.48
CA LYS A 537 94.57 -76.98 -17.02
C LYS A 537 93.23 -77.15 -16.30
N GLU A 538 92.14 -77.30 -17.06
CA GLU A 538 90.79 -77.51 -16.51
C GLU A 538 90.68 -78.89 -15.85
N MET A 539 90.36 -78.88 -14.56
CA MET A 539 90.24 -80.05 -13.69
C MET A 539 88.78 -80.43 -13.45
N PHE A 540 87.86 -79.48 -13.54
CA PHE A 540 86.43 -79.70 -13.33
C PHE A 540 85.63 -78.67 -14.09
N TYR A 541 84.48 -79.10 -14.62
CA TYR A 541 83.48 -78.26 -15.26
C TYR A 541 82.09 -78.78 -14.91
N THR A 542 81.21 -77.89 -14.48
CA THR A 542 79.77 -78.16 -14.43
C THR A 542 78.99 -76.89 -14.74
N GLN A 543 77.73 -77.09 -15.15
CA GLN A 543 76.71 -76.04 -15.22
C GLN A 543 75.56 -76.32 -14.25
N GLU A 544 75.58 -77.48 -13.59
CA GLU A 544 74.55 -77.90 -12.66
C GLU A 544 74.88 -77.40 -11.26
N MET A 545 73.92 -76.72 -10.64
CA MET A 545 74.08 -76.14 -9.31
C MET A 545 74.35 -77.19 -8.22
N ALA A 546 73.84 -78.40 -8.41
CA ALA A 546 73.98 -79.50 -7.44
C ALA A 546 75.37 -80.16 -7.47
N ASP A 547 76.09 -80.04 -8.59
CA ASP A 547 77.36 -80.69 -8.81
C ASP A 547 78.51 -79.98 -8.07
N GLY A 548 79.57 -80.73 -7.80
CA GLY A 548 80.80 -80.16 -7.27
C GLY A 548 81.99 -81.06 -7.48
N TRP A 549 83.16 -80.50 -7.23
CA TRP A 549 84.42 -81.16 -7.42
C TRP A 549 84.86 -81.87 -6.14
N ASN A 550 85.09 -83.18 -6.23
CA ASN A 550 85.58 -84.00 -5.13
C ASN A 550 87.13 -84.07 -5.06
N GLY A 551 87.82 -83.17 -5.75
CA GLY A 551 89.29 -83.15 -5.78
C GLY A 551 89.91 -84.29 -6.58
N THR A 552 89.20 -84.90 -7.53
CA THR A 552 89.74 -85.91 -8.46
C THR A 552 89.72 -85.42 -9.91
N TYR A 553 90.59 -85.96 -10.75
CA TYR A 553 90.61 -85.71 -12.19
C TYR A 553 90.79 -87.03 -12.94
N LYS A 554 89.83 -87.37 -13.80
CA LYS A 554 89.79 -88.64 -14.54
C LYS A 554 89.91 -89.89 -13.64
N GLY A 555 89.35 -89.82 -12.44
CA GLY A 555 89.33 -90.92 -11.47
C GLY A 555 90.52 -90.94 -10.51
N GLU A 556 91.55 -90.13 -10.75
CA GLU A 556 92.75 -90.06 -9.90
C GLU A 556 92.67 -88.89 -8.90
N ALA A 557 93.27 -89.07 -7.72
CA ALA A 557 93.39 -88.04 -6.70
C ALA A 557 94.28 -86.89 -7.19
N CYS A 558 93.78 -85.65 -7.11
CA CYS A 558 94.59 -84.47 -7.39
C CYS A 558 95.54 -84.17 -6.22
N GLU A 559 96.70 -83.56 -6.50
CA GLU A 559 97.69 -83.20 -5.48
C GLU A 559 97.17 -82.12 -4.52
N ASN A 560 97.61 -82.18 -3.26
CA ASN A 560 97.39 -81.10 -2.30
C ASN A 560 97.96 -79.78 -2.82
N GLY A 561 97.18 -78.72 -2.75
CA GLY A 561 97.58 -77.43 -3.25
C GLY A 561 96.42 -76.49 -3.53
N VAL A 562 96.77 -75.37 -4.17
CA VAL A 562 95.83 -74.31 -4.51
C VAL A 562 95.39 -74.48 -5.97
N TYR A 563 94.08 -74.48 -6.18
CA TYR A 563 93.41 -74.56 -7.48
C TYR A 563 92.62 -73.29 -7.72
N PHE A 564 92.51 -72.86 -8.97
CA PHE A 564 91.80 -71.63 -9.31
C PHE A 564 90.42 -71.96 -9.86
N TYR A 565 89.39 -71.24 -9.42
CA TYR A 565 88.05 -71.41 -9.97
C TYR A 565 87.54 -70.15 -10.66
N PHE A 566 86.69 -70.38 -11.65
CA PHE A 566 85.93 -69.38 -12.37
C PHE A 566 84.47 -69.81 -12.34
N ILE A 567 83.64 -69.04 -11.66
CA ILE A 567 82.21 -69.26 -11.54
C ILE A 567 81.49 -68.12 -12.24
N GLU A 568 80.60 -68.46 -13.15
CA GLU A 568 79.62 -67.54 -13.71
C GLU A 568 78.24 -67.96 -13.23
N TYR A 569 77.50 -67.03 -12.64
CA TYR A 569 76.14 -67.26 -12.18
C TYR A 569 75.27 -66.06 -12.54
N ALA A 570 73.95 -66.22 -12.54
CA ALA A 570 73.01 -65.14 -12.81
C ALA A 570 72.00 -64.96 -11.67
N ILE A 571 71.68 -63.71 -11.37
CA ILE A 571 70.53 -63.29 -10.56
C ILE A 571 69.59 -62.60 -11.54
N GLY A 572 68.42 -63.21 -11.79
CA GLY A 572 67.53 -62.76 -12.86
C GLY A 572 68.24 -62.75 -14.23
N SER A 573 68.23 -61.60 -14.91
CA SER A 573 68.85 -61.40 -16.22
C SER A 573 70.34 -61.00 -16.16
N LYS A 574 70.86 -60.67 -14.97
CA LYS A 574 72.22 -60.14 -14.79
C LYS A 574 73.19 -61.25 -14.44
N ALA A 575 74.27 -61.35 -15.22
CA ALA A 575 75.34 -62.32 -15.01
C ALA A 575 76.46 -61.73 -14.14
N TYR A 576 77.01 -62.56 -13.28
CA TYR A 576 78.10 -62.25 -12.36
C TYR A 576 79.21 -63.27 -12.55
N THR A 577 80.45 -62.79 -12.47
CA THR A 577 81.63 -63.67 -12.46
C THR A 577 82.29 -63.59 -11.10
N TYR A 578 82.58 -64.75 -10.53
CA TYR A 578 83.33 -64.93 -9.30
C TYR A 578 84.59 -65.73 -9.61
N LYS A 579 85.75 -65.20 -9.23
CA LYS A 579 87.06 -65.81 -9.48
C LYS A 579 87.81 -65.86 -8.18
N GLY A 580 88.52 -66.94 -7.95
CA GLY A 580 89.30 -67.09 -6.74
C GLY A 580 90.07 -68.39 -6.77
N ASP A 581 90.56 -68.77 -5.60
CA ASP A 581 91.27 -69.99 -5.39
C ASP A 581 90.65 -70.82 -4.27
N VAL A 582 90.83 -72.13 -4.36
CA VAL A 582 90.42 -73.11 -3.36
C VAL A 582 91.63 -73.95 -2.98
N THR A 583 91.82 -74.16 -1.69
CA THR A 583 92.85 -75.06 -1.18
C THR A 583 92.28 -76.48 -1.05
N LEU A 584 92.88 -77.43 -1.76
CA LEU A 584 92.62 -78.86 -1.61
C LEU A 584 93.54 -79.44 -0.51
N LEU A 585 92.94 -79.98 0.55
CA LEU A 585 93.63 -80.54 1.71
C LEU A 585 93.27 -82.03 1.87
N ARG A 586 94.21 -82.93 1.59
CA ARG A 586 94.08 -84.37 1.86
C ARG A 586 95.06 -84.85 2.92
#